data_AF-A0A0C9QF51-F1
#
_entry.id   AF-A0A0C9QF51-F1
#
_cell.length_a   1.000
_cell.length_b   1.000
_cell.length_c   1.000
_cell.angle_alpha   90.00
_cell.angle_beta   90.00
_cell.angle_gamma   90.00
#
_symmetry.space_group_name_H-M   'P 1'
#
loop_
_entity.id
_entity.type
_entity.pdbx_description
1 polymer ?
#
loop_
_entity_poly.entity_id
_entity_poly.type
_entity_poly.pdbx_seq_one_letter_code
_entity_poly.pdbx_strand_id
1 'polypeptide(L)'
;MGDTKTEHIVMTPKCKTANSTTLIIERQSLDCLPQTDQRGVHVAGGDHQGIVINKHATAANGISRPAHLGLEFRVFLVSAQTKKHTQESRRLQFWFVNSLPEIEQPHVAQEFFRELVSPQEFPRDYVGFIKKIMKLMQHKYPNIKKLEVELKQLEEPITLPWRPLSIDETIIGQAVELTAEKVLELIESAYPNPVNIEDMAKEYNWEADAVTAIMVALEMKGMVKAMGLGAFTRVAHQDTQIKVVKQMPTMASAKQPTIAIITAQYCEKLAVDSMIENKETFVRYTTVGETPFIYLTLAGMIAH
;
A
#
# COMPACT_ATOMS: atom_id res chain seq x y z
N MET A 1 40.94 -25.23 10.45
CA MET A 1 40.08 -25.39 9.25
C MET A 1 38.85 -26.15 9.69
N GLY A 2 37.78 -25.44 10.05
CA GLY A 2 36.52 -26.04 10.47
C GLY A 2 35.62 -26.16 9.25
N ASP A 3 35.17 -27.38 8.99
CA ASP A 3 34.33 -27.75 7.86
C ASP A 3 32.95 -27.07 7.98
N THR A 4 32.80 -25.87 7.42
CA THR A 4 31.51 -25.19 7.31
C THR A 4 30.67 -25.98 6.31
N LYS A 5 29.81 -26.87 6.81
CA LYS A 5 28.78 -27.55 6.00
C LYS A 5 28.05 -26.52 5.15
N THR A 6 28.25 -26.60 3.83
CA THR A 6 27.64 -25.67 2.87
C THR A 6 26.14 -25.95 2.78
N GLU A 7 25.32 -25.21 3.52
CA GLU A 7 23.86 -25.36 3.48
C GLU A 7 23.30 -24.83 2.16
N HIS A 8 22.34 -25.56 1.60
CA HIS A 8 21.62 -25.17 0.38
C HIS A 8 20.16 -24.83 0.70
N ILE A 9 19.62 -23.84 -0.02
CA ILE A 9 18.19 -23.53 -0.02
C ILE A 9 17.51 -24.37 -1.09
N VAL A 10 16.69 -25.32 -0.67
CA VAL A 10 15.97 -26.23 -1.56
C VAL A 10 14.51 -25.79 -1.67
N MET A 11 14.05 -25.56 -2.89
CA MET A 11 12.64 -25.36 -3.20
C MET A 11 12.03 -26.64 -3.78
N THR A 12 10.94 -27.11 -3.17
CA THR A 12 10.18 -28.29 -3.60
C THR A 12 8.69 -27.94 -3.74
N PRO A 13 8.06 -28.09 -4.92
CA PRO A 13 6.61 -27.96 -5.06
C PRO A 13 5.89 -29.06 -4.28
N LYS A 14 4.94 -28.69 -3.42
CA LYS A 14 4.17 -29.63 -2.59
C LYS A 14 2.84 -29.99 -3.24
N CYS A 15 2.08 -28.98 -3.67
CA CYS A 15 0.77 -29.14 -4.27
C CYS A 15 0.52 -28.03 -5.29
N LYS A 16 -0.21 -28.35 -6.35
CA LYS A 16 -0.70 -27.38 -7.32
C LYS A 16 -2.12 -27.75 -7.71
N THR A 17 -3.07 -26.88 -7.41
CA THR A 17 -4.47 -26.95 -7.85
C THR A 17 -4.72 -25.88 -8.92
N ALA A 18 -5.96 -25.79 -9.42
CA ALA A 18 -6.35 -24.75 -10.37
C ALA A 18 -6.22 -23.33 -9.78
N ASN A 19 -6.37 -23.20 -8.46
CA ASN A 19 -6.43 -21.91 -7.76
C ASN A 19 -5.34 -21.75 -6.68
N SER A 20 -4.55 -22.76 -6.36
CA SER A 20 -3.53 -22.71 -5.31
C SER A 20 -2.23 -23.37 -5.73
N THR A 21 -1.10 -22.82 -5.31
CA THR A 21 0.22 -23.43 -5.43
C THR A 21 0.91 -23.38 -4.06
N THR A 22 1.36 -24.54 -3.58
CA THR A 22 2.09 -24.67 -2.33
C THR A 22 3.53 -25.10 -2.60
N LEU A 23 4.48 -24.36 -2.04
CA LEU A 23 5.92 -24.58 -2.18
C LEU A 23 6.54 -24.75 -0.80
N ILE A 24 7.50 -25.66 -0.67
CA ILE A 24 8.35 -25.78 0.51
C ILE A 24 9.72 -25.22 0.14
N ILE A 25 10.24 -24.31 0.95
CA ILE A 25 11.58 -23.74 0.85
C ILE A 25 12.30 -24.04 2.15
N GLU A 26 13.36 -24.83 2.12
CA GLU A 26 14.04 -25.28 3.34
C GLU A 26 15.55 -25.34 3.19
N ARG A 27 16.25 -25.27 4.33
CA ARG A 27 17.69 -25.51 4.40
C ARG A 27 17.95 -27.00 4.45
N GLN A 28 18.78 -27.49 3.55
CA GLN A 28 19.29 -28.86 3.59
C GLN A 28 20.82 -28.86 3.55
N SER A 29 21.42 -29.78 4.31
CA SER A 29 22.86 -30.11 4.19
C SER A 29 23.11 -30.79 2.85
N LEU A 30 24.30 -30.59 2.28
CA LEU A 30 24.77 -31.28 1.07
C LEU A 30 24.58 -32.80 1.14
N ASP A 31 24.77 -33.40 2.32
CA ASP A 31 24.66 -34.85 2.55
C ASP A 31 23.24 -35.40 2.38
N CYS A 32 22.22 -34.52 2.45
CA CYS A 32 20.81 -34.88 2.32
C CYS A 32 20.24 -34.54 0.94
N LEU A 33 21.01 -33.91 0.07
CA LEU A 33 20.56 -33.61 -1.28
C LEU A 33 20.45 -34.91 -2.09
N PRO A 34 19.37 -35.09 -2.88
CA PRO A 34 19.29 -36.20 -3.80
C PRO A 34 20.50 -36.15 -4.74
N GLN A 35 21.28 -37.23 -4.76
CA GLN A 35 22.48 -37.36 -5.59
C GLN A 35 22.14 -36.99 -7.04
N THR A 36 23.08 -36.29 -7.67
CA THR A 36 23.01 -35.46 -8.89
C THR A 36 22.46 -36.15 -10.15
N ASP A 37 22.12 -37.44 -10.09
CA ASP A 37 21.65 -38.24 -11.24
C ASP A 37 20.11 -38.24 -11.44
N GLN A 38 19.35 -37.50 -10.62
CA GLN A 38 17.89 -37.47 -10.75
C GLN A 38 17.40 -36.36 -11.68
N ARG A 39 16.95 -36.77 -12.86
CA ARG A 39 16.19 -36.03 -13.87
C ARG A 39 15.05 -35.23 -13.22
N GLY A 40 15.31 -34.01 -12.72
CA GLY A 40 14.35 -33.23 -11.95
C GLY A 40 14.93 -32.29 -10.89
N VAL A 41 16.20 -32.43 -10.53
CA VAL A 41 16.89 -31.50 -9.63
C VAL A 41 17.69 -30.49 -10.45
N HIS A 42 17.54 -29.21 -10.15
CA HIS A 42 18.31 -28.13 -10.78
C HIS A 42 19.09 -27.36 -9.73
N VAL A 43 20.42 -27.35 -9.85
CA VAL A 43 21.32 -26.58 -8.99
C VAL A 43 21.70 -25.29 -9.71
N ALA A 44 21.45 -24.16 -9.07
CA ALA A 44 21.75 -22.86 -9.66
C ALA A 44 23.24 -22.50 -9.50
N GLY A 45 23.81 -21.86 -10.52
CA GLY A 45 25.19 -21.35 -10.53
C GLY A 45 25.27 -19.82 -10.41
N GLY A 46 26.49 -19.28 -10.41
CA GLY A 46 26.76 -17.84 -10.35
C GLY A 46 26.17 -17.18 -9.10
N ASP A 47 25.51 -16.04 -9.26
CA ASP A 47 24.84 -15.29 -8.17
C ASP A 47 23.73 -16.07 -7.46
N HIS A 48 23.37 -17.26 -7.94
CA HIS A 48 22.34 -18.13 -7.37
C HIS A 48 22.92 -19.43 -6.81
N GLN A 49 24.25 -19.54 -6.73
CA GLN A 49 24.93 -20.65 -6.06
C GLN A 49 24.36 -20.87 -4.66
N GLY A 50 24.09 -22.12 -4.30
CA GLY A 50 23.46 -22.49 -3.03
C GLY A 50 21.93 -22.62 -3.08
N ILE A 51 21.29 -22.36 -4.23
CA ILE A 51 19.85 -22.61 -4.45
C ILE A 51 19.66 -23.88 -5.29
N VAL A 52 18.75 -24.74 -4.84
CA VAL A 52 18.39 -26.00 -5.51
C VAL A 52 16.88 -26.03 -5.74
N ILE A 53 16.45 -26.37 -6.95
CA ILE A 53 15.04 -26.56 -7.30
C ILE A 53 14.81 -28.06 -7.51
N ASN A 54 14.04 -28.68 -6.62
CA ASN A 54 13.58 -30.04 -6.78
C ASN A 54 12.20 -30.04 -7.45
N LYS A 55 12.12 -30.48 -8.70
CA LYS A 55 10.85 -30.50 -9.47
C LYS A 55 9.98 -31.70 -9.14
N HIS A 56 10.48 -32.70 -8.42
CA HIS A 56 9.67 -33.84 -8.00
C HIS A 56 8.82 -33.43 -6.82
N ALA A 57 7.50 -33.40 -7.03
CA ALA A 57 6.53 -33.26 -5.95
C ALA A 57 6.59 -34.52 -5.10
N THR A 58 7.51 -34.55 -4.14
CA THR A 58 7.51 -35.61 -3.14
C THR A 58 6.30 -35.31 -2.27
N ALA A 59 5.25 -36.13 -2.37
CA ALA A 59 4.15 -36.16 -1.44
C ALA A 59 4.69 -36.62 -0.08
N ALA A 60 5.50 -35.80 0.58
CA ALA A 60 5.94 -36.01 1.93
C ALA A 60 4.76 -35.67 2.85
N ASN A 61 3.78 -36.58 2.86
CA ASN A 61 2.83 -36.82 3.95
C ASN A 61 3.58 -37.41 5.17
N GLY A 62 4.79 -36.92 5.46
CA GLY A 62 5.41 -37.14 6.75
C GLY A 62 4.78 -36.13 7.70
N ILE A 63 4.28 -36.60 8.84
CA ILE A 63 3.70 -35.79 9.91
C ILE A 63 4.66 -34.64 10.24
N SER A 64 4.48 -33.51 9.56
CA SER A 64 5.28 -32.32 9.78
C SER A 64 4.83 -31.78 11.12
N ARG A 65 5.80 -31.55 12.02
CA ARG A 65 5.52 -30.76 13.23
C ARG A 65 4.74 -29.51 12.83
N PRO A 66 3.76 -29.06 13.62
CA PRO A 66 3.02 -27.84 13.31
C PRO A 66 4.00 -26.70 13.07
N ALA A 67 3.64 -25.78 12.16
CA ALA A 67 4.42 -24.58 11.98
C ALA A 67 4.53 -23.83 13.31
N HIS A 68 5.70 -23.28 13.61
CA HIS A 68 5.89 -22.51 14.84
C HIS A 68 5.15 -21.17 14.75
N LEU A 69 5.07 -20.60 13.55
CA LEU A 69 4.37 -19.35 13.28
C LEU A 69 3.77 -19.34 11.88
N GLY A 70 2.65 -18.63 11.71
CA GLY A 70 2.03 -18.37 10.42
C GLY A 70 1.79 -16.88 10.19
N LEU A 71 2.04 -16.43 8.97
CA LEU A 71 1.64 -15.10 8.49
C LEU A 71 0.80 -15.28 7.22
N GLU A 72 -0.24 -14.47 7.08
CA GLU A 72 -1.07 -14.42 5.88
C GLU A 72 -1.30 -12.98 5.48
N PHE A 73 -1.21 -12.70 4.18
CA PHE A 73 -1.49 -11.39 3.64
C PHE A 73 -2.12 -11.53 2.25
N ARG A 74 -2.84 -10.49 1.83
CA ARG A 74 -3.53 -10.45 0.54
C ARG A 74 -2.78 -9.54 -0.42
N VAL A 75 -2.77 -9.92 -1.69
CA VAL A 75 -2.28 -9.09 -2.79
C VAL A 75 -3.33 -8.97 -3.88
N PHE A 76 -3.29 -7.86 -4.60
CA PHE A 76 -4.09 -7.67 -5.81
C PHE A 76 -3.22 -7.88 -7.02
N LEU A 77 -3.65 -8.81 -7.87
CA LEU A 77 -3.00 -9.11 -9.13
C LEU A 77 -3.78 -8.43 -10.24
N VAL A 78 -3.07 -7.76 -11.15
CA VAL A 78 -3.64 -7.20 -12.37
C VAL A 78 -3.18 -8.05 -13.52
N SER A 79 -4.11 -8.73 -14.19
CA SER A 79 -3.79 -9.49 -15.40
C SER A 79 -3.30 -8.55 -16.50
N ALA A 80 -2.09 -8.77 -17.01
CA ALA A 80 -1.56 -7.97 -18.11
C ALA A 80 -2.41 -8.08 -19.39
N GLN A 81 -3.04 -9.24 -19.61
CA GLN A 81 -3.84 -9.54 -20.80
C GLN A 81 -5.28 -9.04 -20.68
N THR A 82 -5.93 -9.25 -19.53
CA THR A 82 -7.36 -8.95 -19.37
C THR A 82 -7.64 -7.68 -18.57
N LYS A 83 -6.60 -7.07 -17.97
CA LYS A 83 -6.70 -5.94 -17.01
C LYS A 83 -7.62 -6.21 -15.82
N LYS A 84 -8.07 -7.45 -15.63
CA LYS A 84 -8.91 -7.85 -14.50
C LYS A 84 -8.07 -7.91 -13.22
N HIS A 85 -8.68 -7.42 -12.15
CA HIS A 85 -8.14 -7.50 -10.81
C HIS A 85 -8.59 -8.83 -10.18
N THR A 86 -7.64 -9.60 -9.67
CA THR A 86 -7.90 -10.79 -8.86
C THR A 86 -7.22 -10.64 -7.51
N GLN A 87 -7.85 -11.19 -6.47
CA GLN A 87 -7.25 -11.26 -5.14
C GLN A 87 -6.50 -12.57 -4.98
N GLU A 88 -5.36 -12.52 -4.32
CA GLU A 88 -4.60 -13.71 -3.94
C GLU A 88 -4.22 -13.62 -2.46
N SER A 89 -4.54 -14.67 -1.71
CA SER A 89 -4.01 -14.88 -0.37
C SER A 89 -2.64 -15.56 -0.47
N ARG A 90 -1.66 -14.99 0.24
CA ARG A 90 -0.32 -15.54 0.38
C ARG A 90 -0.09 -15.88 1.84
N ARG A 91 0.07 -17.18 2.11
CA ARG A 91 0.30 -17.70 3.46
C ARG A 91 1.73 -18.22 3.57
N LEU A 92 2.42 -17.78 4.60
CA LEU A 92 3.78 -18.18 4.98
C LEU A 92 3.70 -18.93 6.30
N GLN A 93 4.26 -20.13 6.35
CA GLN A 93 4.36 -20.93 7.57
C GLN A 93 5.84 -21.18 7.89
N PHE A 94 6.26 -20.83 9.09
CA PHE A 94 7.65 -20.81 9.50
C PHE A 94 7.97 -21.97 10.44
N TRP A 95 9.13 -22.59 10.18
CA TRP A 95 9.82 -23.47 11.11
C TRP A 95 11.22 -22.89 11.34
N PHE A 96 11.52 -22.64 12.61
CA PHE A 96 12.79 -22.08 13.03
C PHE A 96 13.78 -23.19 13.43
N VAL A 97 15.06 -22.84 13.46
CA VAL A 97 16.10 -23.70 14.05
C VAL A 97 15.84 -23.87 15.55
N ASN A 98 16.18 -25.04 16.10
CA ASN A 98 15.93 -25.36 17.52
C ASN A 98 16.73 -24.46 18.48
N SER A 99 17.78 -23.79 18.00
CA SER A 99 18.60 -22.87 18.79
C SER A 99 17.95 -21.49 18.96
N LEU A 100 16.89 -21.16 18.20
CA LEU A 100 16.21 -19.87 18.32
C LEU A 100 15.13 -19.96 19.42
N PRO A 101 15.22 -19.14 20.48
CA PRO A 101 14.21 -19.09 21.53
C PRO A 101 12.82 -18.73 20.98
N GLU A 102 11.76 -19.36 21.51
CA GLU A 102 10.38 -19.11 21.05
C GLU A 102 9.96 -17.64 21.14
N ILE A 103 10.47 -16.90 22.12
CA ILE A 103 10.19 -15.47 22.29
C ILE A 103 10.77 -14.59 21.15
N GLU A 104 11.83 -15.04 20.49
CA GLU A 104 12.46 -14.30 19.38
C GLU A 104 11.86 -14.66 18.01
N GLN A 105 11.16 -15.79 17.92
CA GLN A 105 10.57 -16.28 16.66
C GLN A 105 9.60 -15.27 16.01
N PRO A 106 8.69 -14.60 16.74
CA PRO A 106 7.82 -13.57 16.17
C PRO A 106 8.60 -12.40 15.58
N HIS A 107 9.65 -11.95 16.27
CA HIS A 107 10.49 -10.84 15.81
C HIS A 107 11.20 -11.19 14.50
N VAL A 108 11.83 -12.37 14.43
CA VAL A 108 12.51 -12.84 13.20
C VAL A 108 11.52 -12.95 12.02
N ALA A 109 10.31 -13.47 12.26
CA ALA A 109 9.30 -13.56 11.22
C ALA A 109 8.80 -12.19 10.73
N GLN A 110 8.62 -11.24 11.66
CA GLN A 110 8.15 -9.90 11.34
C GLN A 110 9.19 -9.12 10.53
N GLU A 111 10.47 -9.19 10.92
CA GLU A 111 11.57 -8.58 10.18
C GLU A 111 11.67 -9.17 8.77
N PHE A 112 11.62 -10.51 8.67
CA PHE A 112 11.61 -11.22 7.39
C PHE A 112 10.44 -10.76 6.51
N PHE A 113 9.24 -10.70 7.07
CA PHE A 113 8.06 -10.27 6.35
C PHE A 113 8.17 -8.81 5.89
N ARG A 114 8.60 -7.90 6.77
CA ARG A 114 8.80 -6.48 6.44
C ARG A 114 9.75 -6.28 5.27
N GLU A 115 10.86 -7.01 5.22
CA GLU A 115 11.79 -6.97 4.09
C GLU A 115 11.20 -7.59 2.83
N LEU A 116 10.49 -8.72 2.96
CA LEU A 116 9.84 -9.39 1.85
C LEU A 116 8.84 -8.45 1.15
N VAL A 117 8.02 -7.74 1.92
CA VAL A 117 6.97 -6.85 1.42
C VAL A 117 7.37 -5.37 1.27
N SER A 118 8.66 -5.04 1.41
CA SER A 118 9.16 -3.66 1.26
C SER A 118 8.69 -3.04 -0.07
N PRO A 119 7.97 -1.89 -0.07
CA PRO A 119 7.34 -1.34 -1.28
C PRO A 119 8.29 -1.02 -2.42
N GLN A 120 9.52 -0.60 -2.10
CA GLN A 120 10.53 -0.23 -3.10
C GLN A 120 11.04 -1.43 -3.89
N GLU A 121 11.04 -2.61 -3.28
CA GLU A 121 11.61 -3.84 -3.82
C GLU A 121 10.60 -4.98 -3.87
N PHE A 122 9.30 -4.67 -3.87
CA PHE A 122 8.27 -5.70 -3.87
C PHE A 122 8.18 -6.35 -5.25
N PRO A 123 8.34 -7.67 -5.37
CA PRO A 123 8.30 -8.35 -6.67
C PRO A 123 6.91 -8.26 -7.31
N ARG A 124 6.88 -7.94 -8.61
CA ARG A 124 5.65 -7.79 -9.39
C ARG A 124 5.14 -9.10 -9.99
N ASP A 125 5.94 -10.16 -9.88
CA ASP A 125 5.69 -11.46 -10.47
C ASP A 125 5.94 -12.59 -9.45
N TYR A 126 5.38 -13.76 -9.71
CA TYR A 126 5.53 -14.94 -8.85
C TYR A 126 6.97 -15.40 -8.72
N VAL A 127 7.74 -15.39 -9.82
CA VAL A 127 9.12 -15.87 -9.81
C VAL A 127 9.99 -14.93 -8.98
N GLY A 128 9.83 -13.61 -9.14
CA GLY A 128 10.48 -12.61 -8.31
C GLY A 128 10.12 -12.77 -6.82
N PHE A 129 8.86 -13.03 -6.49
CA PHE A 129 8.42 -13.24 -5.11
C PHE A 129 9.10 -14.45 -4.46
N ILE A 130 9.05 -15.60 -5.14
CA ILE A 130 9.67 -16.85 -4.68
C ILE A 130 11.19 -16.71 -4.60
N LYS A 131 11.82 -16.04 -5.58
CA LYS A 131 13.26 -15.75 -5.59
C LYS A 131 13.67 -14.87 -4.41
N LYS A 132 12.89 -13.84 -4.10
CA LYS A 132 13.15 -12.96 -2.96
C LYS A 132 13.10 -13.73 -1.64
N ILE A 133 12.12 -14.61 -1.46
CA ILE A 133 12.03 -15.51 -0.30
C ILE A 133 13.29 -16.37 -0.16
N MET A 134 13.70 -17.05 -1.24
CA MET A 134 14.90 -17.90 -1.22
C MET A 134 16.15 -17.09 -0.88
N LYS A 135 16.28 -15.86 -1.40
CA LYS A 135 17.41 -14.97 -1.15
C LYS A 135 17.45 -14.41 0.26
N LEU A 136 16.30 -14.03 0.82
CA LEU A 136 16.19 -13.59 2.20
C LEU A 136 16.58 -14.73 3.16
N MET A 137 16.07 -15.94 2.93
CA MET A 137 16.55 -17.11 3.66
C MET A 137 18.06 -17.28 3.45
N GLN A 138 18.56 -17.35 2.22
CA GLN A 138 19.98 -17.61 1.95
C GLN A 138 20.95 -16.66 2.66
N HIS A 139 20.65 -15.36 2.68
CA HIS A 139 21.65 -14.34 3.05
C HIS A 139 21.40 -13.64 4.39
N LYS A 140 20.15 -13.49 4.83
CA LYS A 140 19.81 -12.62 5.97
C LYS A 140 19.17 -13.33 7.15
N TYR A 141 18.47 -14.44 6.90
CA TYR A 141 17.64 -15.10 7.92
C TYR A 141 18.07 -16.55 8.19
N PRO A 142 19.28 -16.80 8.72
CA PRO A 142 19.80 -18.15 9.00
C PRO A 142 18.92 -18.94 9.98
N ASN A 143 18.21 -18.25 10.86
CA ASN A 143 17.38 -18.87 11.89
C ASN A 143 16.09 -19.50 11.36
N ILE A 144 15.71 -19.20 10.11
CA ILE A 144 14.57 -19.85 9.45
C ILE A 144 15.07 -21.15 8.81
N LYS A 145 14.58 -22.28 9.32
CA LYS A 145 14.94 -23.62 8.85
C LYS A 145 14.12 -24.03 7.63
N LYS A 146 12.81 -23.79 7.68
CA LYS A 146 11.86 -24.15 6.62
C LYS A 146 10.74 -23.13 6.55
N LEU A 147 10.28 -22.88 5.33
CA LEU A 147 9.15 -22.03 5.00
C LEU A 147 8.21 -22.80 4.07
N GLU A 148 6.94 -22.88 4.42
CA GLU A 148 5.89 -23.33 3.49
C GLU A 148 5.14 -22.09 2.99
N VAL A 149 5.08 -21.94 1.68
CA VAL A 149 4.49 -20.81 0.98
C VAL A 149 3.28 -21.31 0.20
N GLU A 150 2.09 -20.85 0.58
CA GLU A 150 0.86 -21.10 -0.16
C GLU A 150 0.43 -19.81 -0.87
N LEU A 151 0.17 -19.93 -2.17
CA LEU A 151 -0.31 -18.87 -3.04
C LEU A 151 -1.69 -19.30 -3.54
N LYS A 152 -2.76 -18.68 -3.04
CA LYS A 152 -4.16 -19.07 -3.33
C LYS A 152 -4.93 -17.91 -3.93
N GLN A 153 -5.33 -18.05 -5.19
CA GLN A 153 -6.27 -17.13 -5.83
C GLN A 153 -7.64 -17.27 -5.18
N LEU A 154 -8.23 -16.14 -4.81
CA LEU A 154 -9.55 -16.05 -4.19
C LEU A 154 -10.58 -15.74 -5.28
N GLU A 155 -11.65 -16.51 -5.32
CA GLU A 155 -12.78 -16.35 -6.26
C GLU A 155 -13.80 -15.29 -5.80
N GLU A 156 -13.55 -14.63 -4.67
CA GLU A 156 -14.48 -13.62 -4.13
C GLU A 156 -14.74 -12.50 -5.15
N PRO A 157 -16.00 -12.07 -5.33
CA PRO A 157 -16.32 -10.87 -6.10
C PRO A 157 -15.52 -9.71 -5.51
N ILE A 158 -14.92 -8.91 -6.40
CA ILE A 158 -14.02 -7.80 -6.10
C ILE A 158 -14.67 -6.88 -5.06
N THR A 159 -14.41 -7.15 -3.78
CA THR A 159 -14.54 -6.21 -2.68
C THR A 159 -13.12 -6.05 -2.18
N LEU A 160 -12.42 -5.12 -2.84
CA LEU A 160 -11.06 -4.76 -2.48
C LEU A 160 -11.07 -4.35 -0.99
N PRO A 161 -10.23 -4.91 -0.10
CA PRO A 161 -10.01 -4.31 1.22
C PRO A 161 -9.80 -2.80 1.05
N TRP A 162 -10.67 -2.03 1.71
CA TRP A 162 -10.70 -0.58 1.64
C TRP A 162 -9.32 -0.05 2.04
N ARG A 163 -8.54 0.39 1.05
CA ARG A 163 -7.72 1.59 1.27
C ARG A 163 -8.74 2.70 1.56
N PRO A 164 -8.52 3.60 2.52
CA PRO A 164 -9.15 4.92 2.44
C PRO A 164 -8.60 5.57 1.17
N LEU A 165 -9.24 5.29 0.03
CA LEU A 165 -9.03 5.97 -1.23
C LEU A 165 -9.79 7.28 -1.12
N SER A 166 -9.16 8.37 -1.56
CA SER A 166 -9.85 9.62 -1.80
C SER A 166 -11.00 9.35 -2.77
N ILE A 167 -12.13 9.99 -2.52
CA ILE A 167 -13.47 9.58 -2.94
C ILE A 167 -13.75 9.73 -4.46
N ASP A 168 -12.76 10.21 -5.23
CA ASP A 168 -12.91 10.56 -6.64
C ASP A 168 -13.02 9.39 -7.63
N GLU A 169 -12.63 8.16 -7.28
CA GLU A 169 -12.75 7.03 -8.23
C GLU A 169 -14.09 6.28 -8.15
N THR A 170 -15.03 6.73 -7.31
CA THR A 170 -16.33 6.08 -7.11
C THR A 170 -17.37 6.39 -8.20
N ILE A 171 -17.07 7.28 -9.15
CA ILE A 171 -18.05 7.77 -10.12
C ILE A 171 -18.02 6.95 -11.42
N ILE A 172 -18.24 5.64 -11.32
CA ILE A 172 -18.79 4.87 -12.45
C ILE A 172 -19.89 3.95 -11.91
N GLY A 173 -21.04 4.56 -11.56
CA GLY A 173 -22.33 3.87 -11.60
C GLY A 173 -23.08 3.62 -10.29
N GLN A 174 -22.64 4.15 -9.14
CA GLN A 174 -23.49 4.17 -7.93
C GLN A 174 -24.14 5.54 -7.75
N ALA A 175 -25.47 5.54 -7.55
CA ALA A 175 -26.20 6.74 -7.17
C ALA A 175 -25.62 7.27 -5.85
N VAL A 176 -24.92 8.40 -5.91
CA VAL A 176 -24.36 9.04 -4.71
C VAL A 176 -25.54 9.48 -3.85
N GLU A 177 -25.64 8.97 -2.63
CA GLU A 177 -26.73 9.34 -1.72
C GLU A 177 -26.53 10.78 -1.21
N LEU A 178 -27.61 11.57 -1.21
CA LEU A 178 -27.60 12.94 -0.71
C LEU A 178 -27.49 12.92 0.82
N THR A 179 -26.30 13.25 1.33
CA THR A 179 -26.00 13.35 2.77
C THR A 179 -25.30 14.66 3.09
N ALA A 180 -25.41 15.13 4.34
CA ALA A 180 -24.78 16.39 4.76
C ALA A 180 -23.24 16.31 4.70
N GLU A 181 -22.70 15.13 5.01
CA GLU A 181 -21.29 14.81 4.93
C GLU A 181 -20.80 14.89 3.50
N LYS A 182 -21.55 14.33 2.53
CA LYS A 182 -21.15 14.36 1.13
C LYS A 182 -21.18 15.77 0.54
N VAL A 183 -22.20 16.57 0.86
CA VAL A 183 -22.27 17.97 0.42
C VAL A 183 -21.09 18.77 0.98
N LEU A 184 -20.75 18.58 2.26
CA LEU A 184 -19.58 19.23 2.87
C LEU A 184 -18.28 18.81 2.19
N GLU A 185 -18.10 17.51 1.93
CA GLU A 185 -16.94 16.97 1.24
C GLU A 185 -16.74 17.59 -0.14
N LEU A 186 -17.82 17.75 -0.93
CA LEU A 186 -17.77 18.40 -2.24
C LEU A 186 -17.36 19.88 -2.14
N ILE A 187 -17.76 20.57 -1.08
CA ILE A 187 -17.36 21.97 -0.85
C ILE A 187 -15.90 22.03 -0.40
N GLU A 188 -15.43 21.06 0.37
CA GLU A 188 -14.03 20.96 0.81
C GLU A 188 -13.09 20.57 -0.35
N SER A 189 -13.55 19.72 -1.27
CA SER A 189 -12.81 19.36 -2.49
C SER A 189 -12.82 20.47 -3.54
N ALA A 190 -13.80 21.37 -3.51
CA ALA A 190 -13.79 22.53 -4.40
C ALA A 190 -13.01 23.72 -3.81
N TYR A 191 -12.75 23.74 -2.50
CA TYR A 191 -12.05 24.84 -1.83
C TYR A 191 -10.66 25.07 -2.47
N PRO A 192 -10.29 26.32 -2.84
CA PRO A 192 -10.91 27.59 -2.43
C PRO A 192 -12.05 28.11 -3.32
N ASN A 193 -12.51 27.35 -4.31
CA ASN A 193 -13.53 27.80 -5.25
C ASN A 193 -14.94 27.71 -4.65
N PRO A 194 -15.83 28.66 -4.95
CA PRO A 194 -17.25 28.54 -4.61
C PRO A 194 -17.94 27.45 -5.43
N VAL A 195 -18.84 26.70 -4.80
CA VAL A 195 -19.68 25.67 -5.42
C VAL A 195 -21.12 26.14 -5.52
N ASN A 196 -21.74 25.95 -6.69
CA ASN A 196 -23.14 26.31 -6.92
C ASN A 196 -24.08 25.13 -6.60
N ILE A 197 -25.20 25.42 -5.92
CA ILE A 197 -26.25 24.44 -5.64
C ILE A 197 -26.79 23.81 -6.94
N GLU A 198 -27.04 24.62 -7.98
CA GLU A 198 -27.64 24.13 -9.22
C GLU A 198 -26.72 23.17 -9.96
N ASP A 199 -25.43 23.46 -10.00
CA ASP A 199 -24.45 22.64 -10.70
C ASP A 199 -24.26 21.32 -9.95
N MET A 200 -24.22 21.36 -8.61
CA MET A 200 -24.17 20.17 -7.76
C MET A 200 -25.41 19.28 -7.92
N ALA A 201 -26.61 19.88 -7.94
CA ALA A 201 -27.85 19.13 -8.13
C ALA A 201 -27.91 18.45 -9.51
N LYS A 202 -27.44 19.14 -10.57
CA LYS A 202 -27.39 18.60 -11.94
C LYS A 202 -26.35 17.48 -12.09
N GLU A 203 -25.16 17.64 -11.49
CA GLU A 203 -24.06 16.68 -11.61
C GLU A 203 -24.35 15.35 -10.91
N TYR A 204 -24.97 15.40 -9.73
CA TYR A 204 -25.26 14.22 -8.91
C TYR A 204 -26.72 13.72 -9.02
N ASN A 205 -27.53 14.35 -9.88
CA ASN A 205 -28.95 14.06 -10.04
C ASN A 205 -29.73 14.12 -8.70
N TRP A 206 -29.46 15.15 -7.91
CA TRP A 206 -30.12 15.42 -6.64
C TRP A 206 -31.24 16.45 -6.78
N GLU A 207 -32.14 16.44 -5.81
CA GLU A 207 -33.22 17.41 -5.70
C GLU A 207 -32.67 18.72 -5.11
N ALA A 208 -32.91 19.84 -5.80
CA ALA A 208 -32.27 21.12 -5.50
C ALA A 208 -32.74 21.72 -4.17
N ASP A 209 -34.00 21.50 -3.78
CA ASP A 209 -34.53 21.98 -2.50
C ASP A 209 -33.87 21.21 -1.33
N ALA A 210 -33.63 19.92 -1.49
CA ALA A 210 -32.94 19.07 -0.51
C ALA A 210 -31.46 19.46 -0.34
N VAL A 211 -30.74 19.75 -1.42
CA VAL A 211 -29.36 20.30 -1.35
C VAL A 211 -29.36 21.65 -0.64
N THR A 212 -30.33 22.52 -0.96
CA THR A 212 -30.47 23.83 -0.33
C THR A 212 -30.69 23.71 1.19
N ALA A 213 -31.55 22.79 1.62
CA ALA A 213 -31.80 22.54 3.05
C ALA A 213 -30.52 22.11 3.79
N ILE A 214 -29.70 21.27 3.17
CA ILE A 214 -28.41 20.84 3.73
C ILE A 214 -27.41 22.00 3.77
N MET A 215 -27.33 22.81 2.72
CA MET A 215 -26.44 23.99 2.66
C MET A 215 -26.77 24.99 3.77
N VAL A 216 -28.06 25.28 3.99
CA VAL A 216 -28.52 26.15 5.09
C VAL A 216 -28.14 25.56 6.45
N ALA A 217 -28.30 24.24 6.64
CA ALA A 217 -27.89 23.57 7.87
C ALA A 217 -26.37 23.64 8.11
N LEU A 218 -25.56 23.53 7.06
CA LEU A 218 -24.09 23.68 7.13
C LEU A 218 -23.68 25.13 7.40
N GLU A 219 -24.40 26.11 6.85
CA GLU A 219 -24.17 27.54 7.09
C GLU A 219 -24.52 27.91 8.54
N MET A 220 -25.64 27.41 9.07
CA MET A 220 -26.01 27.58 10.47
C MET A 220 -24.99 26.98 11.44
N LYS A 221 -24.33 25.88 11.05
CA LYS A 221 -23.23 25.26 11.79
C LYS A 221 -21.89 26.02 11.66
N GLY A 222 -21.83 27.07 10.83
CA GLY A 222 -20.61 27.85 10.57
C GLY A 222 -19.58 27.12 9.72
N MET A 223 -19.96 26.06 9.01
CA MET A 223 -19.05 25.26 8.19
C MET A 223 -18.85 25.87 6.81
N VAL A 224 -19.89 26.51 6.25
CA VAL A 224 -19.88 27.10 4.90
C VAL A 224 -20.44 28.51 4.93
N LYS A 225 -20.11 29.32 3.92
CA LYS A 225 -20.54 30.72 3.76
C LYS A 225 -21.09 30.92 2.36
N ALA A 226 -22.26 31.55 2.26
CA ALA A 226 -22.80 32.01 0.99
C ALA A 226 -21.96 33.18 0.42
N MET A 227 -21.57 33.07 -0.86
CA MET A 227 -20.79 34.08 -1.59
C MET A 227 -21.63 34.89 -2.60
N GLY A 228 -22.95 34.64 -2.66
CA GLY A 228 -23.88 35.26 -3.61
C GLY A 228 -24.20 34.36 -4.80
N LEU A 229 -25.34 34.60 -5.46
CA LEU A 229 -25.82 33.82 -6.63
C LEU A 229 -25.96 32.31 -6.38
N GLY A 230 -26.32 31.90 -5.16
CA GLY A 230 -26.47 30.47 -4.82
C GLY A 230 -25.16 29.69 -4.69
N ALA A 231 -24.02 30.39 -4.64
CA ALA A 231 -22.71 29.76 -4.45
C ALA A 231 -22.27 29.75 -2.97
N PHE A 232 -21.66 28.64 -2.55
CA PHE A 232 -21.18 28.40 -1.19
C PHE A 232 -19.68 28.07 -1.20
N THR A 233 -18.96 28.49 -0.17
CA THR A 233 -17.56 28.10 0.03
C THR A 233 -17.30 27.73 1.49
N ARG A 234 -16.25 26.99 1.76
CA ARG A 234 -15.87 26.58 3.12
C ARG A 234 -15.47 27.79 3.97
N VAL A 235 -15.99 27.86 5.20
CA VAL A 235 -15.53 28.83 6.21
C VAL A 235 -14.29 28.28 6.89
N ALA A 236 -13.14 28.85 6.55
CA ALA A 236 -11.88 28.49 7.18
C ALA A 236 -11.57 29.46 8.32
N HIS A 237 -11.71 29.00 9.57
CA HIS A 237 -11.56 29.83 10.78
C HIS A 237 -10.13 30.34 11.04
N GLN A 238 -9.11 29.87 10.29
CA GLN A 238 -7.70 30.22 10.53
C GLN A 238 -6.90 30.60 9.25
N ASP A 239 -7.57 30.76 8.10
CA ASP A 239 -6.91 30.76 6.77
C ASP A 239 -6.61 32.13 6.16
N THR A 240 -6.39 33.15 6.97
CA THR A 240 -5.96 34.48 6.48
C THR A 240 -4.57 34.49 5.81
N GLN A 241 -3.88 33.35 5.70
CA GLN A 241 -2.51 33.26 5.18
C GLN A 241 -2.35 32.48 3.87
N ILE A 242 -3.41 31.94 3.27
CA ILE A 242 -3.29 31.24 1.98
C ILE A 242 -3.08 32.25 0.84
N LYS A 243 -1.92 32.16 0.17
CA LYS A 243 -1.58 33.00 -1.00
C LYS A 243 -1.87 32.24 -2.29
N VAL A 244 -2.89 32.67 -3.02
CA VAL A 244 -3.21 32.13 -4.35
C VAL A 244 -2.22 32.69 -5.38
N VAL A 245 -1.50 31.82 -6.10
CA VAL A 245 -0.43 32.20 -7.03
C VAL A 245 -0.57 31.51 -8.39
N LYS A 246 -0.23 32.23 -9.48
CA LYS A 246 -0.16 31.64 -10.83
C LYS A 246 1.09 30.78 -11.03
N GLN A 247 2.20 31.23 -10.47
CA GLN A 247 3.48 30.55 -10.48
C GLN A 247 4.05 30.58 -9.07
N MET A 248 4.63 29.47 -8.62
CA MET A 248 5.25 29.43 -7.30
C MET A 248 6.38 30.46 -7.22
N PRO A 249 6.42 31.29 -6.16
CA PRO A 249 7.43 32.31 -6.03
C PRO A 249 8.82 31.68 -5.85
N THR A 250 9.81 32.22 -6.56
CA THR A 250 11.21 31.88 -6.30
C THR A 250 11.63 32.54 -4.99
N MET A 251 11.84 31.74 -3.95
CA MET A 251 12.20 32.25 -2.62
C MET A 251 13.66 32.70 -2.59
N ALA A 252 13.92 33.87 -2.02
CA ALA A 252 15.29 34.32 -1.76
C ALA A 252 16.00 33.35 -0.79
N SER A 253 17.30 33.12 -0.99
CA SER A 253 18.07 32.11 -0.23
C SER A 253 17.95 32.26 1.30
N ALA A 254 17.86 33.49 1.81
CA ALA A 254 17.69 33.78 3.23
C ALA A 254 16.30 33.41 3.81
N LYS A 255 15.31 33.12 2.97
CA LYS A 255 13.95 32.72 3.36
C LYS A 255 13.59 31.31 2.89
N GLN A 256 14.55 30.53 2.40
CA GLN A 256 14.25 29.18 1.93
C GLN A 256 13.70 28.32 3.07
N PRO A 257 12.63 27.56 2.83
CA PRO A 257 12.02 26.74 3.86
C PRO A 257 12.87 25.48 4.04
N THR A 258 12.88 24.93 5.26
CA THR A 258 13.61 23.68 5.53
C THR A 258 12.86 22.48 4.94
N ILE A 259 11.52 22.57 4.90
CA ILE A 259 10.64 21.53 4.42
C ILE A 259 9.56 22.16 3.54
N ALA A 260 9.28 21.53 2.41
CA ALA A 260 8.19 21.84 1.51
C ALA A 260 7.25 20.64 1.44
N ILE A 261 5.96 20.87 1.74
CA ILE A 261 4.93 19.82 1.72
C ILE A 261 3.89 20.19 0.68
N ILE A 262 3.62 19.26 -0.23
CA ILE A 262 2.63 19.43 -1.29
C ILE A 262 1.44 18.54 -0.96
N THR A 263 0.26 19.13 -0.86
CA THR A 263 -1.00 18.40 -0.66
C THR A 263 -1.99 18.75 -1.77
N ALA A 264 -2.86 17.80 -2.10
CA ALA A 264 -3.88 17.99 -3.13
C ALA A 264 -5.26 18.22 -2.52
N GLN A 265 -5.48 17.73 -1.29
CA GLN A 265 -6.76 17.84 -0.60
C GLN A 265 -6.71 18.84 0.56
N TYR A 266 -7.83 19.52 0.81
CA TYR A 266 -7.94 20.48 1.91
C TYR A 266 -7.80 19.82 3.28
N CYS A 267 -8.29 18.59 3.45
CA CYS A 267 -8.15 17.82 4.70
C CYS A 267 -6.68 17.47 5.00
N GLU A 268 -5.89 17.12 3.99
CA GLU A 268 -4.45 16.91 4.11
C GLU A 268 -3.74 18.20 4.51
N LYS A 269 -4.11 19.32 3.86
CA LYS A 269 -3.61 20.65 4.22
C LYS A 269 -3.91 20.99 5.66
N LEU A 270 -5.14 20.76 6.14
CA LEU A 270 -5.52 21.00 7.54
C LEU A 270 -4.72 20.14 8.52
N ALA A 271 -4.46 18.88 8.19
CA ALA A 271 -3.63 18.00 9.00
C ALA A 271 -2.18 18.52 9.07
N VAL A 272 -1.60 18.90 7.93
CA VAL A 272 -0.25 19.49 7.84
C VAL A 272 -0.19 20.79 8.65
N ASP A 273 -1.18 21.65 8.51
CA ASP A 273 -1.24 22.91 9.22
C ASP A 273 -1.36 22.72 10.74
N SER A 274 -2.03 21.67 11.19
CA SER A 274 -2.14 21.35 12.62
C SER A 274 -0.82 20.83 13.21
N MET A 275 0.06 20.27 12.37
CA MET A 275 1.33 19.69 12.79
C MET A 275 2.52 20.66 12.68
N ILE A 276 2.36 21.79 12.00
CA ILE A 276 3.48 22.67 11.61
C ILE A 276 3.24 24.12 12.03
N GLU A 277 4.22 24.64 12.77
CA GLU A 277 4.32 26.05 13.16
C GLU A 277 5.22 26.84 12.17
N ASN A 278 5.11 28.17 12.15
CA ASN A 278 5.89 29.05 11.27
C ASN A 278 5.84 28.65 9.78
N LYS A 279 4.62 28.51 9.27
CA LYS A 279 4.32 28.06 7.91
C LYS A 279 3.83 29.20 7.00
N GLU A 280 4.14 29.11 5.72
CA GLU A 280 3.47 29.86 4.64
C GLU A 280 2.84 28.88 3.65
N THR A 281 1.55 29.06 3.35
CA THR A 281 0.81 28.18 2.44
C THR A 281 0.46 28.90 1.14
N PHE A 282 0.83 28.28 0.01
CA PHE A 282 0.54 28.76 -1.34
C PHE A 282 -0.43 27.82 -2.04
N VAL A 283 -1.36 28.36 -2.82
CA VAL A 283 -2.25 27.59 -3.69
C VAL A 283 -1.95 27.92 -5.13
N ARG A 284 -1.71 26.89 -5.95
CA ARG A 284 -1.50 27.04 -7.39
C ARG A 284 -2.50 26.19 -8.15
N TYR A 285 -3.09 26.78 -9.19
CA TYR A 285 -3.88 26.06 -10.18
C TYR A 285 -2.96 25.33 -11.15
N THR A 286 -3.20 24.03 -11.35
CA THR A 286 -2.47 23.21 -12.33
C THR A 286 -3.43 22.77 -13.43
N THR A 287 -2.96 22.82 -14.67
CA THR A 287 -3.67 22.26 -15.83
C THR A 287 -3.16 20.86 -16.18
N VAL A 288 -2.28 20.30 -15.33
CA VAL A 288 -1.62 19.01 -15.53
C VAL A 288 -1.90 18.15 -14.30
N GLY A 289 -2.60 17.01 -14.50
CA GLY A 289 -3.02 16.10 -13.43
C GLY A 289 -4.54 16.01 -13.29
N GLU A 290 -5.01 15.09 -12.46
CA GLU A 290 -6.44 14.86 -12.18
C GLU A 290 -7.02 15.92 -11.23
N THR A 291 -6.18 16.60 -10.43
CA THR A 291 -6.62 17.63 -9.48
C THR A 291 -6.37 19.05 -10.01
N PRO A 292 -7.36 19.96 -10.00
CA PRO A 292 -7.24 21.29 -10.61
C PRO A 292 -6.38 22.28 -9.81
N PHE A 293 -6.03 21.96 -8.56
CA PHE A 293 -5.22 22.82 -7.69
C PHE A 293 -4.30 21.99 -6.77
N ILE A 294 -3.24 22.64 -6.28
CA ILE A 294 -2.28 22.08 -5.32
C ILE A 294 -1.99 23.10 -4.22
N TYR A 295 -1.87 22.62 -2.98
CA TYR A 295 -1.40 23.37 -1.83
C TYR A 295 0.09 23.08 -1.62
N LEU A 296 0.87 24.12 -1.38
CA LEU A 296 2.27 24.04 -0.98
C LEU A 296 2.42 24.74 0.35
N THR A 297 2.62 23.98 1.42
CA THR A 297 2.94 24.50 2.75
C THR A 297 4.45 24.48 2.94
N LEU A 298 5.02 25.65 3.17
CA LEU A 298 6.44 25.89 3.39
C LEU A 298 6.67 26.14 4.87
N ALA A 299 7.58 25.40 5.51
CA ALA A 299 7.86 25.52 6.93
C ALA A 299 9.31 25.95 7.19
N GLY A 300 9.50 26.94 8.06
CA GLY A 300 10.81 27.31 8.59
C GLY A 300 11.02 26.68 9.96
N MET A 301 11.94 25.71 10.10
CA MET A 301 12.32 25.24 11.43
C MET A 301 13.22 26.27 12.09
N ILE A 302 12.73 26.96 13.11
CA ILE A 302 13.60 27.59 14.11
C ILE A 302 14.07 26.44 15.00
N ALA A 303 15.35 26.09 14.92
CA ALA A 303 15.95 25.17 15.88
C ALA A 303 15.86 25.82 17.26
N HIS A 304 15.05 25.24 18.15
CA HIS A 304 15.08 25.52 19.58
C HIS A 304 16.05 24.55 20.26
#